data_AF-A0A660L5E2-F1
#
_entry.id   AF-A0A660L5E2-F1
#
_cell.length_a   1.000
_cell.length_b   1.000
_cell.length_c   1.000
_cell.angle_alpha   90.00
_cell.angle_beta   90.00
_cell.angle_gamma   90.00
#
_symmetry.space_group_name_H-M   'P 1'
#
loop_
_entity.id
_entity.type
_entity.pdbx_description
1 polymer ?
#
loop_
_entity_poly.entity_id
_entity_poly.type
_entity_poly.pdbx_seq_one_letter_code
_entity_poly.pdbx_strand_id
1 'polypeptide(L)'
;MAQTTSDPNRRPHAMRVITGGRSAVAESRDEALEFVVSTRAGDRLEPWALPSSPAVTRVLEQAAGAGLDPELAVRLCVEHALVRATLCAVRVDPRLVDGLASGQRFEQRADDRDAAYARRLTLTAARAERPAAPSTVGLPLRLAGQLADTDLPALLRDADVEQARAWELAALADGRTMSEWAPLAALRAQSARLRA
;
A
#
# COMPACT_ATOMS: atom_id res chain seq x y z
N MET A 1 58.21 28.19 11.22
CA MET A 1 57.77 28.13 12.64
C MET A 1 56.27 28.37 12.65
N ALA A 2 55.46 27.32 12.75
CA ALA A 2 54.00 27.41 12.71
C ALA A 2 53.45 27.16 14.12
N GLN A 3 52.75 28.15 14.68
CA GLN A 3 52.11 28.08 15.99
C GLN A 3 50.71 27.52 15.84
N THR A 4 50.47 26.34 16.42
CA THR A 4 49.16 25.70 16.50
C THR A 4 48.42 26.24 17.73
N THR A 5 47.45 27.13 17.51
CA THR A 5 46.55 27.62 18.56
C THR A 5 45.54 26.53 18.92
N SER A 6 45.74 25.94 20.11
CA SER A 6 44.83 24.97 20.73
C SER A 6 43.64 25.70 21.35
N ASP A 7 42.42 25.43 20.85
CA ASP A 7 41.17 25.98 21.37
C ASP A 7 40.80 25.33 22.72
N PRO A 8 40.70 26.10 23.82
CA PRO A 8 40.39 25.57 25.15
C PRO A 8 38.90 25.26 25.38
N ASN A 9 38.02 25.44 24.38
CA ASN A 9 36.56 25.34 24.59
C ASN A 9 35.92 24.00 24.19
N ARG A 10 36.73 22.94 24.05
CA ARG A 10 36.24 21.59 23.69
C ARG A 10 35.60 20.91 24.91
N ARG A 11 34.31 21.17 25.12
CA ARG A 11 33.52 20.47 26.16
C ARG A 11 33.49 18.96 25.88
N PRO A 12 33.71 18.10 26.88
CA PRO A 12 33.60 16.65 26.69
C PRO A 12 32.15 16.29 26.35
N HIS A 13 31.94 15.64 25.21
CA HIS A 13 30.67 15.01 24.88
C HIS A 13 30.44 13.85 25.84
N ALA A 14 29.77 14.14 26.97
CA ALA A 14 29.25 13.12 27.86
C ALA A 14 28.21 12.29 27.07
N MET A 15 28.57 11.04 26.80
CA MET A 15 27.69 10.05 26.18
C MET A 15 26.52 9.80 27.12
N ARG A 16 25.37 10.41 26.81
CA ARG A 16 24.14 10.26 27.59
C ARG A 16 23.50 8.93 27.20
N VAL A 17 23.78 7.90 28.00
CA VAL A 17 23.13 6.59 27.90
C VAL A 17 21.64 6.79 28.15
N ILE A 18 20.83 6.65 27.10
CA ILE A 18 19.37 6.63 27.21
C ILE A 18 19.00 5.31 27.88
N THR A 19 18.77 5.37 29.19
CA THR A 19 18.22 4.25 29.95
C THR A 19 16.78 4.06 29.50
N GLY A 20 16.52 2.96 28.79
CA GLY A 20 15.19 2.59 28.31
C GLY A 20 14.22 2.43 29.48
N GLY A 21 13.51 3.50 29.80
CA GLY A 21 12.32 3.46 30.64
C GLY A 21 11.28 2.61 29.92
N ARG A 22 11.02 1.41 30.44
CA ARG A 22 9.84 0.64 30.07
C ARG A 22 8.63 1.43 30.54
N SER A 23 8.07 2.22 29.63
CA SER A 23 6.77 2.85 29.84
C SER A 23 5.74 1.74 30.00
N ALA A 24 5.07 1.71 31.14
CA ALA A 24 3.94 0.84 31.39
C ALA A 24 2.78 1.27 30.47
N VAL A 25 2.71 0.67 29.29
CA VAL A 25 1.52 0.70 28.42
C VAL A 25 1.03 -0.73 28.33
N ALA A 26 0.43 -1.19 29.42
CA ALA A 26 -0.33 -2.42 29.48
C ALA A 26 -1.77 -2.09 29.07
N GLU A 27 -1.99 -1.86 27.77
CA GLU A 27 -3.34 -1.79 27.14
C GLU A 27 -3.30 -1.95 25.60
N SER A 28 -2.15 -1.78 24.93
CA SER A 28 -2.03 -1.92 23.46
C SER A 28 -1.42 -3.26 23.02
N ARG A 29 -2.01 -4.38 23.44
CA ARG A 29 -1.62 -5.71 22.94
C ARG A 29 -2.61 -6.29 21.93
N ASP A 30 -3.87 -5.91 21.99
CA ASP A 30 -4.87 -6.30 20.97
C ASP A 30 -4.70 -5.48 19.67
N GLU A 31 -4.48 -4.17 19.75
CA GLU A 31 -4.25 -3.34 18.55
C GLU A 31 -2.98 -3.73 17.79
N ALA A 32 -1.92 -4.11 18.49
CA ALA A 32 -0.66 -4.54 17.88
C ALA A 32 -0.76 -5.93 17.22
N LEU A 33 -1.69 -6.78 17.68
CA LEU A 33 -1.99 -8.07 17.04
C LEU A 33 -2.92 -7.90 15.84
N GLU A 34 -3.83 -6.92 15.87
CA GLU A 34 -4.71 -6.60 14.74
C GLU A 34 -3.93 -5.99 13.56
N PHE A 35 -2.89 -5.20 13.86
CA PHE A 35 -2.00 -4.60 12.85
C PHE A 35 -1.17 -5.64 12.06
N VAL A 36 -0.82 -6.77 12.68
CA VAL A 36 0.05 -7.81 12.08
C VAL A 36 -0.71 -8.76 11.14
N VAL A 37 -2.04 -8.79 11.19
CA VAL A 37 -2.89 -9.68 10.36
C VAL A 37 -3.51 -8.92 9.17
N SER A 38 -3.10 -7.67 8.93
CA SER A 38 -3.70 -6.75 7.95
C SER A 38 -2.95 -6.55 6.65
N THR A 39 -1.93 -7.34 6.41
CA THR A 39 -1.01 -7.14 5.30
C THR A 39 -0.84 -8.41 4.52
N ARG A 40 -0.62 -8.25 3.21
CA ARG A 40 -0.08 -9.29 2.37
C ARG A 40 1.17 -9.90 3.01
N ALA A 41 1.34 -11.21 2.87
CA ALA A 41 2.50 -11.90 3.43
C ALA A 41 3.81 -11.31 2.85
N GLY A 42 4.75 -10.97 3.74
CA GLY A 42 6.06 -10.42 3.36
C GLY A 42 6.13 -8.91 3.19
N ASP A 43 4.99 -8.20 3.20
CA ASP A 43 4.99 -6.74 3.11
C ASP A 43 5.42 -6.09 4.41
N ARG A 44 6.40 -5.19 4.30
CA ARG A 44 6.74 -4.24 5.36
C ARG A 44 6.05 -2.93 5.05
N LEU A 45 5.25 -2.42 5.99
CA LEU A 45 4.58 -1.14 5.84
C LEU A 45 5.40 -0.01 6.47
N GLU A 46 5.39 1.14 5.81
CA GLU A 46 5.79 2.42 6.39
C GLU A 46 4.56 3.29 6.61
N PRO A 47 4.51 4.08 7.69
CA PRO A 47 3.42 5.01 7.93
C PRO A 47 3.58 6.25 7.03
N TRP A 48 2.53 6.58 6.29
CA TRP A 48 2.46 7.78 5.45
C TRP A 48 1.32 8.67 5.91
N ALA A 49 1.57 9.98 5.99
CA ALA A 49 0.53 10.95 6.28
C ALA A 49 -0.47 11.01 5.12
N LEU A 50 -1.76 10.88 5.43
CA LEU A 50 -2.83 10.95 4.45
C LEU A 50 -3.50 12.33 4.51
N PRO A 51 -3.24 13.23 3.54
CA PRO A 51 -3.83 14.56 3.57
C PRO A 51 -5.34 14.50 3.39
N SER A 52 -6.07 15.28 4.18
CA SER A 52 -7.51 15.48 3.96
C SER A 52 -7.74 16.15 2.61
N SER A 53 -8.41 15.45 1.70
CA SER A 53 -8.73 15.93 0.36
C SER A 53 -10.01 15.28 -0.17
N PRO A 54 -10.71 15.91 -1.12
CA PRO A 54 -11.91 15.31 -1.74
C PRO A 54 -11.64 13.95 -2.41
N ALA A 55 -10.43 13.74 -2.96
CA ALA A 55 -10.03 12.48 -3.56
C ALA A 55 -9.96 11.36 -2.52
N VAL A 56 -9.31 11.63 -1.38
CA VAL A 56 -9.24 10.69 -0.25
C VAL A 56 -10.65 10.40 0.29
N THR A 57 -11.48 11.42 0.52
CA THR A 57 -12.87 11.22 0.98
C THR A 57 -13.66 10.32 0.04
N ARG A 58 -13.51 10.49 -1.28
CA ARG A 58 -14.18 9.63 -2.28
C ARG A 58 -13.72 8.18 -2.18
N VAL A 59 -12.42 7.93 -2.03
CA VAL A 59 -11.89 6.57 -1.83
C VAL A 59 -12.48 5.93 -0.58
N LEU A 60 -12.57 6.67 0.53
CA LEU A 60 -13.15 6.18 1.78
C LEU A 60 -14.66 5.89 1.64
N GLU A 61 -15.40 6.71 0.90
CA GLU A 61 -16.81 6.49 0.60
C GLU A 61 -17.04 5.27 -0.29
N GLN A 62 -16.19 5.08 -1.31
CA GLN A 62 -16.19 3.88 -2.15
C GLN A 62 -15.86 2.63 -1.33
N ALA A 63 -14.85 2.71 -0.45
CA ALA A 63 -14.47 1.63 0.45
C ALA A 63 -15.64 1.21 1.37
N ALA A 64 -16.31 2.19 1.98
CA ALA A 64 -17.49 1.94 2.80
C ALA A 64 -18.65 1.32 2.00
N GLY A 65 -18.84 1.75 0.74
CA GLY A 65 -19.82 1.16 -0.18
C GLY A 65 -19.49 -0.30 -0.54
N ALA A 66 -18.20 -0.62 -0.67
CA ALA A 66 -17.70 -1.97 -0.97
C ALA A 66 -17.56 -2.88 0.28
N GLY A 67 -17.75 -2.31 1.48
CA GLY A 67 -17.47 -2.99 2.76
C GLY A 67 -15.98 -3.33 2.94
N LEU A 68 -15.08 -2.55 2.34
CA LEU A 68 -13.63 -2.72 2.44
C LEU A 68 -13.09 -1.84 3.58
N ASP A 69 -12.10 -2.38 4.30
CA ASP A 69 -11.35 -1.61 5.31
C ASP A 69 -10.80 -0.31 4.69
N PRO A 70 -11.00 0.86 5.32
CA PRO A 70 -10.61 2.15 4.73
C PRO A 70 -9.10 2.27 4.50
N GLU A 71 -8.27 1.76 5.43
CA GLU A 71 -6.81 1.81 5.27
C GLU A 71 -6.36 0.92 4.11
N LEU A 72 -6.89 -0.30 4.03
CA LEU A 72 -6.65 -1.22 2.93
C LEU A 72 -7.08 -0.61 1.59
N ALA A 73 -8.27 0.00 1.51
CA ALA A 73 -8.75 0.62 0.29
C ALA A 73 -7.80 1.72 -0.21
N VAL A 74 -7.36 2.62 0.68
CA VAL A 74 -6.38 3.66 0.33
C VAL A 74 -5.08 3.03 -0.15
N ARG A 75 -4.56 2.02 0.55
CA ARG A 75 -3.34 1.30 0.17
C ARG A 75 -3.44 0.70 -1.24
N LEU A 76 -4.54 0.00 -1.53
CA LEU A 76 -4.78 -0.59 -2.84
C LEU A 76 -4.87 0.48 -3.93
N CYS A 77 -5.61 1.56 -3.69
CA CYS A 77 -5.75 2.64 -4.67
C CYS A 77 -4.43 3.36 -4.95
N VAL A 78 -3.60 3.59 -3.92
CA VAL A 78 -2.27 4.19 -4.11
C VAL A 78 -1.39 3.30 -4.97
N GLU A 79 -1.25 2.01 -4.63
CA GLU A 79 -0.42 1.11 -5.43
C GLU A 79 -0.96 0.96 -6.86
N HIS A 80 -2.26 0.75 -7.00
CA HIS A 80 -2.91 0.65 -8.30
C HIS A 80 -2.66 1.89 -9.16
N ALA A 81 -2.80 3.10 -8.61
CA ALA A 81 -2.56 4.33 -9.35
C ALA A 81 -1.08 4.50 -9.76
N LEU A 82 -0.12 4.14 -8.90
CA LEU A 82 1.32 4.15 -9.23
C LEU A 82 1.65 3.16 -10.35
N VAL A 83 1.09 1.95 -10.28
CA VAL A 83 1.30 0.93 -11.31
C VAL A 83 0.67 1.38 -12.64
N ARG A 84 -0.54 1.95 -12.62
CA ARG A 84 -1.16 2.52 -13.82
C ARG A 84 -0.33 3.65 -14.42
N ALA A 85 0.21 4.56 -13.60
CA ALA A 85 1.10 5.61 -14.06
C ALA A 85 2.36 5.03 -14.73
N THR A 86 2.94 3.97 -14.14
CA THR A 86 4.09 3.24 -14.71
C THR A 86 3.75 2.63 -16.08
N LEU A 87 2.60 1.95 -16.20
CA LEU A 87 2.15 1.38 -17.48
C LEU A 87 1.93 2.45 -18.55
N CYS A 88 1.28 3.56 -18.19
CA CYS A 88 1.08 4.69 -19.08
C CYS A 88 2.42 5.29 -19.56
N ALA A 89 3.41 5.41 -18.67
CA ALA A 89 4.74 5.92 -19.00
C ALA A 89 5.45 5.06 -20.05
N VAL A 90 5.21 3.74 -20.05
CA VAL A 90 5.72 2.81 -21.08
C VAL A 90 4.72 2.56 -22.22
N ARG A 91 3.71 3.42 -22.38
CA ARG A 91 2.69 3.39 -23.45
C ARG A 91 1.86 2.10 -23.50
N VAL A 92 1.70 1.43 -22.36
CA VAL A 92 0.74 0.34 -22.21
C VAL A 92 -0.60 0.93 -21.78
N ASP A 93 -1.68 0.60 -22.51
CA ASP A 93 -3.04 0.97 -22.12
C ASP A 93 -3.47 0.15 -20.88
N PRO A 94 -3.73 0.79 -19.72
CA PRO A 94 -4.13 0.08 -18.50
C PRO A 94 -5.45 -0.67 -18.64
N ARG A 95 -6.35 -0.27 -19.57
CA ARG A 95 -7.64 -0.94 -19.78
C ARG A 95 -7.51 -2.39 -20.20
N LEU A 96 -6.38 -2.74 -20.80
CA LEU A 96 -6.06 -4.13 -21.15
C LEU A 96 -5.85 -4.97 -19.90
N VAL A 97 -5.19 -4.40 -18.91
CA VAL A 97 -4.91 -5.05 -17.63
C VAL A 97 -6.18 -5.08 -16.78
N ASP A 98 -7.02 -4.04 -16.85
CA ASP A 98 -8.32 -4.00 -16.16
C ASP A 98 -9.20 -5.20 -16.53
N GLY A 99 -9.32 -5.50 -17.83
CA GLY A 99 -10.10 -6.65 -18.31
C GLY A 99 -9.54 -8.00 -17.84
N LEU A 100 -8.22 -8.13 -17.73
CA LEU A 100 -7.57 -9.35 -17.22
C LEU A 100 -7.80 -9.51 -15.71
N ALA A 101 -7.64 -8.42 -14.94
CA ALA A 101 -7.86 -8.42 -13.49
C ALA A 101 -9.29 -8.87 -13.16
N SER A 102 -10.28 -8.29 -13.83
CA SER A 102 -11.70 -8.57 -13.58
C SER A 102 -12.13 -9.97 -14.01
N GLY A 103 -11.41 -10.60 -14.94
CA GLY A 103 -11.67 -11.97 -15.39
C GLY A 103 -10.94 -13.06 -14.59
N GLN A 104 -9.97 -12.68 -13.76
CA GLN A 104 -9.11 -13.64 -13.06
C GLN A 104 -9.90 -14.41 -12.01
N ARG A 105 -9.70 -15.74 -11.98
CA ARG A 105 -10.22 -16.62 -10.93
C ARG A 105 -9.10 -17.05 -10.00
N PHE A 106 -9.43 -17.15 -8.72
CA PHE A 106 -8.51 -17.63 -7.71
C PHE A 106 -8.46 -19.16 -7.73
N GLU A 107 -7.67 -19.73 -8.65
CA GLU A 107 -7.61 -21.19 -8.86
C GLU A 107 -6.46 -21.87 -8.11
N GLN A 108 -5.47 -21.10 -7.62
CA GLN A 108 -4.33 -21.66 -6.91
C GLN A 108 -4.65 -21.96 -5.44
N ARG A 109 -4.01 -23.01 -4.94
CA ARG A 109 -4.03 -23.34 -3.52
C ARG A 109 -3.15 -22.33 -2.78
N ALA A 110 -3.78 -21.25 -2.29
CA ALA A 110 -3.11 -20.27 -1.46
C ALA A 110 -2.65 -20.89 -0.14
N ASP A 111 -1.55 -20.37 0.39
CA ASP A 111 -1.23 -20.61 1.80
C ASP A 111 -2.29 -19.97 2.71
N ASP A 112 -2.29 -20.33 3.99
CA ASP A 112 -3.32 -19.87 4.92
C ASP A 112 -3.33 -18.34 5.08
N ARG A 113 -2.19 -17.68 4.88
CA ARG A 113 -2.05 -16.21 5.02
C ARG A 113 -2.63 -15.50 3.82
N ASP A 114 -2.28 -15.92 2.62
CA ASP A 114 -2.83 -15.39 1.37
C ASP A 114 -4.33 -15.67 1.27
N ALA A 115 -4.79 -16.84 1.73
CA ALA A 115 -6.21 -17.13 1.81
C ALA A 115 -6.94 -16.22 2.81
N ALA A 116 -6.33 -15.90 3.96
CA ALA A 116 -6.90 -14.96 4.91
C ALA A 116 -6.95 -13.53 4.34
N TYR A 117 -5.90 -13.10 3.66
CA TYR A 117 -5.85 -11.80 3.00
C TYR A 117 -6.86 -11.70 1.85
N ALA A 118 -6.98 -12.73 1.01
CA ALA A 118 -8.00 -12.81 -0.05
C ALA A 118 -9.43 -12.75 0.52
N ARG A 119 -9.68 -13.44 1.64
CA ARG A 119 -10.96 -13.34 2.35
C ARG A 119 -11.21 -11.90 2.81
N ARG A 120 -10.22 -11.19 3.33
CA ARG A 120 -10.39 -9.78 3.72
C ARG A 120 -10.71 -8.85 2.55
N LEU A 121 -10.13 -9.11 1.38
CA LEU A 121 -10.44 -8.34 0.16
C LEU A 121 -11.88 -8.58 -0.31
N THR A 122 -12.41 -9.80 -0.10
CA THR A 122 -13.72 -10.22 -0.63
C THR A 122 -14.86 -10.14 0.39
N LEU A 123 -14.57 -10.24 1.68
CA LEU A 123 -15.56 -10.12 2.75
C LEU A 123 -16.03 -8.68 2.83
N THR A 124 -17.29 -8.48 2.51
CA THR A 124 -18.00 -7.23 2.77
C THR A 124 -18.18 -7.11 4.29
N ALA A 125 -17.45 -6.20 4.93
CA ALA A 125 -17.73 -5.86 6.31
C ALA A 125 -19.19 -5.38 6.42
N ALA A 126 -19.90 -5.84 7.45
CA ALA A 126 -21.21 -5.28 7.78
C ALA A 126 -21.01 -3.76 7.94
N ARG A 127 -21.86 -2.98 7.24
CA ARG A 127 -21.75 -1.53 7.08
C ARG A 127 -21.43 -0.87 8.42
N ALA A 128 -20.14 -0.62 8.66
CA ALA A 128 -19.69 0.04 9.88
C ALA A 128 -20.18 1.49 9.82
N GLU A 129 -20.49 2.05 10.98
CA GLU A 129 -20.71 3.49 11.12
C GLU A 129 -19.57 4.24 10.45
N ARG A 130 -19.88 5.36 9.77
CA ARG A 130 -18.97 6.09 8.88
C ARG A 130 -17.59 6.24 9.55
N PRO A 131 -16.57 5.47 9.15
CA PRO A 131 -15.32 5.43 9.90
C PRO A 131 -14.64 6.79 9.82
N ALA A 132 -14.03 7.22 10.92
CA ALA A 132 -13.20 8.42 10.92
C ALA A 132 -12.10 8.25 9.87
N ALA A 133 -11.88 9.28 9.05
CA ALA A 133 -10.85 9.23 8.03
C ALA A 133 -9.48 9.00 8.68
N PRO A 134 -8.71 7.98 8.26
CA PRO A 134 -7.39 7.75 8.82
C PRO A 134 -6.48 8.94 8.49
N SER A 135 -5.75 9.45 9.50
CA SER A 135 -4.75 10.50 9.31
C SER A 135 -3.42 9.95 8.80
N THR A 136 -3.20 8.65 8.97
CA THR A 136 -2.02 7.91 8.51
C THR A 136 -2.45 6.58 7.89
N VAL A 137 -1.77 6.18 6.82
CA VAL A 137 -1.98 4.90 6.14
C VAL A 137 -0.65 4.16 6.08
N GLY A 138 -0.65 2.86 6.36
CA GLY A 138 0.52 2.02 6.11
C GLY A 138 0.64 1.72 4.61
N LEU A 139 1.72 2.14 3.96
CA LEU A 139 2.02 1.82 2.55
C LEU A 139 3.21 0.87 2.47
N PRO A 140 3.24 -0.07 1.51
CA PRO A 140 4.38 -0.96 1.36
C PRO A 140 5.70 -0.20 1.12
N LEU A 141 6.73 -0.55 1.89
CA LEU A 141 8.08 0.04 1.82
C LEU A 141 8.65 0.05 0.39
N ARG A 142 8.32 -0.98 -0.42
CA ARG A 142 8.75 -1.07 -1.82
C ARG A 142 8.28 0.12 -2.68
N LEU A 143 7.22 0.82 -2.26
CA LEU A 143 6.66 1.97 -2.96
C LEU A 143 7.31 3.29 -2.52
N ALA A 144 8.10 3.30 -1.44
CA ALA A 144 8.63 4.53 -0.83
C ALA A 144 9.39 5.41 -1.84
N GLY A 145 10.19 4.80 -2.71
CA GLY A 145 10.94 5.53 -3.75
C GLY A 145 10.06 6.21 -4.80
N GLN A 146 8.87 5.66 -5.10
CA GLN A 146 7.91 6.28 -6.02
C GLN A 146 7.07 7.35 -5.31
N LEU A 147 6.77 7.12 -4.03
CA LEU A 147 5.93 8.00 -3.23
C LEU A 147 6.61 9.30 -2.82
N ALA A 148 7.94 9.31 -2.69
CA ALA A 148 8.71 10.47 -2.23
C ALA A 148 8.39 11.78 -2.99
N ASP A 149 8.14 11.68 -4.30
CA ASP A 149 7.87 12.82 -5.17
C ASP A 149 6.42 12.86 -5.68
N THR A 150 5.51 12.05 -5.11
CA THR A 150 4.14 11.91 -5.60
C THR A 150 3.13 12.72 -4.78
N ASP A 151 2.36 13.57 -5.46
CA ASP A 151 1.18 14.23 -4.88
C ASP A 151 0.03 13.20 -4.73
N LEU A 152 -0.14 12.66 -3.51
CA LEU A 152 -1.15 11.64 -3.19
C LEU A 152 -2.58 12.05 -3.57
N PRO A 153 -3.09 13.25 -3.20
CA PRO A 153 -4.38 13.74 -3.67
C PRO A 153 -4.55 13.72 -5.19
N ALA A 154 -3.53 14.13 -5.95
CA ALA A 154 -3.59 14.10 -7.41
C ALA A 154 -3.59 12.66 -7.95
N LEU A 155 -2.75 11.80 -7.37
CA LEU A 155 -2.67 10.38 -7.71
C LEU A 155 -4.02 9.66 -7.51
N LEU A 156 -4.72 9.98 -6.42
CA LEU A 156 -5.99 9.35 -6.04
C LEU A 156 -7.22 9.97 -6.71
N ARG A 157 -7.06 10.99 -7.56
CA ARG A 157 -8.19 11.73 -8.16
C ARG A 157 -9.14 10.82 -8.93
N ASP A 158 -8.58 9.87 -9.68
CA ASP A 158 -9.31 8.94 -10.54
C ASP A 158 -9.23 7.51 -10.02
N ALA A 159 -9.06 7.35 -8.70
CA ALA A 159 -9.02 6.07 -8.04
C ALA A 159 -10.37 5.35 -8.14
N ASP A 160 -10.29 4.05 -8.36
CA ASP A 160 -11.41 3.12 -8.37
C ASP A 160 -11.06 1.96 -7.42
N VAL A 161 -11.75 1.91 -6.29
CA VAL A 161 -11.52 0.88 -5.25
C VAL A 161 -11.80 -0.52 -5.77
N GLU A 162 -12.83 -0.68 -6.60
CA GLU A 162 -13.22 -1.99 -7.13
C GLU A 162 -12.17 -2.50 -8.13
N GLN A 163 -11.71 -1.62 -9.01
CA GLN A 163 -10.65 -1.98 -9.96
C GLN A 163 -9.32 -2.26 -9.24
N ALA A 164 -8.95 -1.45 -8.24
CA ALA A 164 -7.75 -1.69 -7.44
C ALA A 164 -7.83 -3.03 -6.69
N ARG A 165 -9.00 -3.36 -6.14
CA ARG A 165 -9.26 -4.66 -5.52
C ARG A 165 -9.13 -5.82 -6.51
N ALA A 166 -9.68 -5.68 -7.73
CA ALA A 166 -9.58 -6.71 -8.75
C ALA A 166 -8.12 -6.97 -9.16
N TRP A 167 -7.31 -5.92 -9.30
CA TRP A 167 -5.87 -6.05 -9.60
C TRP A 167 -5.12 -6.76 -8.49
N GLU A 168 -5.40 -6.43 -7.23
CA GLU A 168 -4.75 -7.09 -6.09
C GLU A 168 -5.13 -8.57 -6.01
N LEU A 169 -6.41 -8.91 -6.19
CA LEU A 169 -6.85 -10.31 -6.22
C LEU A 169 -6.19 -11.09 -7.36
N ALA A 170 -6.06 -10.48 -8.54
CA ALA A 170 -5.41 -11.12 -9.68
C ALA A 170 -3.90 -11.31 -9.44
N ALA A 171 -3.25 -10.32 -8.85
CA ALA A 171 -1.84 -10.38 -8.49
C ALA A 171 -1.61 -11.46 -7.40
N LEU A 172 -2.47 -11.52 -6.39
CA LEU A 172 -2.44 -12.53 -5.33
C LEU A 172 -2.64 -13.94 -5.89
N ALA A 173 -3.58 -14.15 -6.82
CA ALA A 173 -3.81 -15.44 -7.46
C ALA A 173 -2.58 -15.96 -8.25
N ASP A 174 -1.73 -15.04 -8.73
CA ASP A 174 -0.47 -15.34 -9.41
C ASP A 174 0.75 -15.36 -8.47
N GLY A 175 0.55 -15.17 -7.15
CA GLY A 175 1.64 -15.11 -6.16
C GLY A 175 2.55 -13.89 -6.32
N ARG A 176 2.03 -12.76 -6.83
CA ARG A 176 2.79 -11.55 -7.21
C ARG A 176 2.17 -10.28 -6.65
N THR A 177 2.97 -9.25 -6.38
CA THR A 177 2.45 -7.89 -6.08
C THR A 177 1.78 -7.28 -7.32
N MET A 178 0.90 -6.28 -7.15
CA MET A 178 0.33 -5.55 -8.30
C MET A 178 1.42 -4.99 -9.21
N SER A 179 2.50 -4.47 -8.62
CA SER A 179 3.66 -3.92 -9.32
C SER A 179 4.40 -4.95 -10.20
N GLU A 180 4.37 -6.23 -9.84
CA GLU A 180 4.97 -7.32 -10.63
C GLU A 180 3.98 -7.94 -11.61
N TRP A 181 2.73 -8.09 -11.19
CA TRP A 181 1.69 -8.76 -11.97
C TRP A 181 1.28 -7.92 -13.18
N ALA A 182 1.02 -6.62 -13.01
CA ALA A 182 0.44 -5.80 -14.07
C ALA A 182 1.34 -5.66 -15.32
N PRO A 183 2.67 -5.42 -15.20
CA PRO A 183 3.55 -5.40 -16.37
C PRO A 183 3.59 -6.76 -17.08
N LEU A 184 3.59 -7.87 -16.34
CA LEU A 184 3.58 -9.21 -16.93
C LEU A 184 2.25 -9.51 -17.64
N ALA A 185 1.13 -9.14 -17.04
CA ALA A 185 -0.20 -9.25 -17.62
C ALA A 185 -0.29 -8.44 -18.93
N ALA A 186 0.23 -7.21 -18.95
CA ALA A 186 0.32 -6.38 -20.14
C ALA A 186 1.14 -7.03 -21.26
N LEU A 187 2.32 -7.57 -20.96
CA LEU A 187 3.18 -8.25 -21.93
C LEU A 187 2.49 -9.50 -22.52
N ARG A 188 1.79 -10.28 -21.69
CA ARG A 188 1.01 -11.44 -22.14
C ARG A 188 -0.12 -11.02 -23.09
N ALA A 189 -0.86 -9.97 -22.75
CA ALA A 189 -1.94 -9.43 -23.58
C ALA A 189 -1.45 -8.95 -24.95
N GLN A 190 -0.34 -8.21 -24.98
CA GLN A 190 0.26 -7.73 -26.22
C GLN A 190 0.77 -8.90 -27.08
N SER A 191 1.42 -9.89 -26.46
CA SER A 191 1.91 -11.08 -27.16
C SER A 191 0.77 -11.89 -27.79
N ALA A 192 -0.38 -12.00 -27.11
CA ALA A 192 -1.56 -12.67 -27.65
C ALA A 192 -2.13 -11.93 -28.87
N ARG A 193 -2.15 -10.59 -28.84
CA ARG A 193 -2.60 -9.76 -29.98
C ARG A 193 -1.73 -9.88 -31.22
N LEU A 194 -0.42 -10.04 -31.04
CA LEU A 194 0.51 -10.21 -32.17
C LEU A 194 0.38 -11.59 -32.84
N ARG A 195 -0.27 -12.56 -32.19
CA ARG A 195 -0.49 -13.91 -32.72
C ARG A 195 -1.88 -14.11 -33.35
N ALA A 196 -2.81 -13.19 -33.12
CA ALA A 196 -4.16 -13.22 -33.65
C ALA A 196 -4.22 -12.50 -35.01
#